data_AF-A0A963NW20-F1
#
_entry.id   AF-A0A963NW20-F1
#
_cell.length_a   1.000
_cell.length_b   1.000
_cell.length_c   1.000
_cell.angle_alpha   90.00
_cell.angle_beta   90.00
_cell.angle_gamma   90.00
#
_symmetry.space_group_name_H-M   'P 1'
#
loop_
_entity.id
_entity.type
_entity.pdbx_description
1 polymer ?
#
loop_
_entity_poly.entity_id
_entity_poly.type
_entity_poly.pdbx_seq_one_letter_code
_entity_poly.pdbx_strand_id
1 'polypeptide(L)' 'MRSTHDVLTPENLSMLQVIAEAGSFAAAARQLGLVPSALTYRVRQIEDALDVLLFDRSA' A
#
# COMPACT_ATOMS: atom_id res chain seq x y z
N MET A 1 19.15 -1.30 -4.97
CA MET A 1 17.94 -1.19 -5.82
C MET A 1 17.03 -2.31 -5.39
N ARG A 2 15.84 -2.02 -4.83
CA ARG A 2 14.85 -3.09 -4.61
C ARG A 2 14.38 -3.56 -5.98
N SER A 3 14.33 -4.87 -6.20
CA SER A 3 13.76 -5.43 -7.41
C SER A 3 12.24 -5.30 -7.34
N THR A 4 11.57 -5.11 -8.47
CA THR A 4 10.09 -5.14 -8.58
C THR A 4 9.51 -6.39 -7.93
N HIS A 5 10.22 -7.53 -8.03
CA HIS A 5 9.81 -8.78 -7.40
C HIS A 5 9.74 -8.70 -5.86
N ASP A 6 10.59 -7.89 -5.23
CA ASP A 6 10.66 -7.79 -3.75
C ASP A 6 9.46 -7.05 -3.17
N VAL A 7 8.78 -6.23 -3.98
CA VAL A 7 7.61 -5.44 -3.57
C VAL A 7 6.29 -6.06 -4.02
N LEU A 8 6.29 -6.92 -5.04
CA LEU A 8 5.09 -7.62 -5.54
C LEU A 8 4.84 -8.95 -4.80
N THR A 9 5.04 -8.97 -3.48
CA THR A 9 4.75 -10.16 -2.67
C THR A 9 3.23 -10.35 -2.50
N PRO A 10 2.76 -11.59 -2.28
CA PRO A 10 1.34 -11.85 -2.02
C PRO A 10 0.78 -11.05 -0.83
N GLU A 11 1.58 -10.79 0.21
CA GLU A 11 1.20 -9.94 1.34
C GLU A 11 0.95 -8.51 0.87
N ASN A 12 1.86 -7.96 0.06
CA ASN A 12 1.72 -6.60 -0.45
C ASN A 12 0.53 -6.47 -1.39
N LEU A 13 0.29 -7.45 -2.26
CA LEU A 13 -0.88 -7.46 -3.14
C LEU A 13 -2.19 -7.54 -2.35
N SER A 14 -2.25 -8.40 -1.33
CA SER A 14 -3.41 -8.51 -0.43
C SER A 14 -3.66 -7.19 0.32
N MET A 15 -2.60 -6.55 0.81
CA MET A 15 -2.68 -5.24 1.45
C MET A 15 -3.24 -4.17 0.50
N LEU A 16 -2.75 -4.11 -0.75
CA LEU A 16 -3.24 -3.16 -1.75
C LEU A 16 -4.74 -3.37 -2.04
N GLN A 17 -5.17 -4.62 -2.13
CA GLN A 17 -6.59 -4.96 -2.31
C GLN A 17 -7.44 -4.45 -1.14
N VAL A 18 -7.01 -4.66 0.11
CA VAL A 18 -7.72 -4.16 1.29
C VAL A 18 -7.83 -2.63 1.28
N ILE A 19 -6.79 -1.91 0.82
CA ILE A 19 -6.84 -0.45 0.69
C ILE A 19 -7.89 -0.02 -0.34
N ALA A 20 -7.91 -0.68 -1.51
CA ALA A 20 -8.87 -0.38 -2.56
C ALA A 20 -10.32 -0.64 -2.10
N GLU A 21 -10.57 -1.75 -1.40
CA GLU A 21 -11.90 -2.11 -0.89
C GLU A 21 -12.36 -1.20 0.26
N ALA A 22 -11.45 -0.80 1.16
CA ALA A 22 -11.79 0.02 2.31
C ALA A 22 -12.02 1.51 1.96
N GLY A 23 -11.59 1.97 0.79
CA GLY A 23 -11.77 3.34 0.28
C GLY A 23 -10.97 4.42 1.03
N SER A 24 -10.23 4.07 2.08
CA SER A 24 -9.32 4.98 2.77
C SER A 24 -8.21 4.23 3.50
N PHE A 25 -7.03 4.84 3.58
CA PHE A 25 -5.89 4.30 4.33
C PHE A 25 -6.20 4.07 5.82
N ALA A 26 -6.99 4.95 6.43
CA ALA A 26 -7.37 4.81 7.84
C ALA A 26 -8.35 3.64 8.08
N ALA A 27 -9.27 3.38 7.15
CA ALA A 27 -10.14 2.21 7.24
C ALA A 27 -9.37 0.91 7.01
N ALA A 28 -8.52 0.86 5.97
CA ALA A 28 -7.69 -0.29 5.66
C ALA A 28 -6.72 -0.63 6.81
N ALA A 29 -6.07 0.37 7.40
CA ALA A 29 -5.16 0.15 8.53
C ALA A 29 -5.86 -0.48 9.73
N ARG A 30 -7.09 -0.04 10.04
CA ARG A 30 -7.92 -0.65 11.10
C ARG A 30 -8.26 -2.10 10.81
N GLN A 31 -8.61 -2.44 9.56
CA GLN A 31 -8.89 -3.83 9.17
C GLN A 31 -7.65 -4.72 9.27
N LEU A 32 -6.47 -4.19 8.93
CA LEU A 32 -5.20 -4.91 8.96
C LEU A 32 -4.54 -4.93 10.37
N GLY A 33 -5.13 -4.26 11.37
CA GLY A 33 -4.51 -4.14 12.70
C GLY A 33 -3.23 -3.31 12.71
N LEU A 34 -3.09 -2.39 11.76
CA LEU A 34 -1.92 -1.53 11.58
C LEU A 34 -2.24 -0.07 11.91
N VAL A 35 -1.20 0.73 12.12
CA VAL A 35 -1.33 2.19 12.17
C VAL A 35 -1.35 2.77 10.75
N PRO A 36 -2.15 3.82 10.45
CA PRO A 36 -2.26 4.38 9.10
C PRO A 36 -0.92 4.81 8.48
N SER A 37 -0.01 5.35 9.29
CA SER A 37 1.32 5.78 8.82
C SER A 37 2.17 4.63 8.28
N ALA A 38 2.09 3.44 8.89
CA ALA A 38 2.79 2.26 8.43
C ALA A 38 2.27 1.80 7.07
N LEU A 39 0.95 1.87 6.88
CA LEU A 39 0.31 1.51 5.62
C LEU A 39 0.71 2.46 4.48
N THR A 40 0.67 3.77 4.75
CA THR A 40 1.13 4.79 3.80
C THR A 40 2.60 4.60 3.43
N TYR A 41 3.46 4.28 4.40
CA TYR A 41 4.87 4.06 4.13
C TYR A 41 5.12 2.82 3.27
N ARG A 42 4.43 1.70 3.55
CA ARG A 42 4.52 0.49 2.73
C ARG A 42 4.07 0.74 1.29
N VAL A 43 2.95 1.44 1.09
CA VAL A 43 2.48 1.79 -0.26
C VAL A 43 3.50 2.66 -0.99
N ARG A 44 4.07 3.68 -0.34
CA ARG A 44 5.13 4.51 -0.95
C ARG A 44 6.33 3.68 -1.41
N GLN A 45 6.77 2.70 -0.62
CA GLN A 45 7.87 1.82 -1.03
C GLN A 45 7.54 0.98 -2.28
N ILE A 46 6.28 0.58 -2.44
CA ILE A 46 5.83 -0.14 -3.62
C ILE A 46 5.79 0.82 -4.82
N GLU A 47 5.20 2.00 -4.65
CA GLU A 47 5.14 3.07 -5.67
C GLU A 47 6.55 3.43 -6.16
N ASP A 48 7.49 3.68 -5.25
CA ASP A 48 8.88 4.03 -5.57
C ASP A 48 9.62 2.90 -6.31
N ALA A 49 9.37 1.64 -5.95
CA ALA A 49 10.02 0.49 -6.58
C ALA A 49 9.43 0.15 -7.96
N LEU A 50 8.17 0.52 -8.19
CA LEU A 50 7.48 0.32 -9.45
C LEU A 50 7.54 1.55 -10.37
N ASP A 51 7.97 2.71 -9.85
CA ASP A 51 7.93 4.01 -10.52
C ASP A 51 6.51 4.38 -11.00
N VAL A 52 5.51 4.13 -10.16
CA VAL A 52 4.09 4.44 -10.44
C VAL A 52 3.38 4.97 -9.21
N LEU A 53 2.30 5.72 -9.41
CA LEU A 53 1.36 6.09 -8.36
C LEU A 53 0.20 5.09 -8.36
N LEU A 54 0.02 4.37 -7.25
CA LEU A 54 -1.04 3.35 -7.13
C LEU A 54 -2.33 3.94 -6.57
N PHE A 55 -2.22 4.94 -5.69
CA PHE A 55 -3.37 5.64 -5.13
C PHE A 55 -3.24 7.14 -5.29
N ASP A 56 -4.29 7.76 -5.80
CA ASP A 56 -4.41 9.21 -5.79
C ASP A 56 -4.66 9.68 -4.35
N ARG A 57 -3.88 10.67 -3.92
CA ARG A 57 -3.96 11.30 -2.60
C ARG A 57 -4.42 12.76 -2.70
N SER A 58 -4.76 13.22 -3.91
CA SER A 58 -5.44 14.48 -4.10
C SER A 58 -6.89 14.31 -3.62
N ALA A 59 -7.17 14.97 -2.50
CA ALA A 59 -8.52 15.12 -1.98
C ALA A 59 -9.28 16.20 -2.76
#